data_AF-A0A1W1BMT5-F1
#
_entry.id   AF-A0A1W1BMT5-F1
#
_cell.length_a   1.000
_cell.length_b   1.000
_cell.length_c   1.000
_cell.angle_alpha   90.00
_cell.angle_beta   90.00
_cell.angle_gamma   90.00
#
_symmetry.space_group_name_H-M   'P 1'
#
loop_
_entity.id
_entity.type
_entity.pdbx_description
1 polymer ?
#
loop_
_entity_poly.entity_id
_entity_poly.type
_entity_poly.pdbx_seq_one_letter_code
_entity_poly.pdbx_strand_id
1 'polypeptide(L)' 'MIMAKIDEIKEILNTLRIAMSVIAGIIVILVGKIFSKFEKSEFDLIFWVTIVTTILVIFAEMIIIYNIAKKTKEIKDL' A
#
# COMPACT_ATOMS: atom_id res chain seq x y z
N MET A 1 26.61 -7.43 -17.25
CA MET A 1 25.29 -8.10 -17.13
C MET A 1 24.73 -8.08 -15.71
N ILE A 2 25.51 -8.40 -14.67
CA ILE A 2 25.02 -8.38 -13.27
C ILE A 2 24.60 -6.97 -12.82
N MET A 3 25.43 -5.96 -13.09
CA MET A 3 25.12 -4.55 -12.75
C MET A 3 23.81 -4.06 -13.38
N ALA A 4 23.60 -4.37 -14.67
CA ALA A 4 22.37 -4.01 -15.39
C ALA A 4 21.11 -4.63 -14.75
N LYS A 5 21.17 -5.89 -14.32
CA LYS A 5 20.05 -6.55 -13.61
C LYS A 5 19.77 -5.91 -12.26
N ILE A 6 20.81 -5.50 -11.52
CA ILE A 6 20.64 -4.83 -10.23
C ILE A 6 19.97 -3.46 -10.42
N ASP A 7 20.34 -2.72 -11.46
CA ASP A 7 19.75 -1.42 -11.75
C ASP A 7 18.26 -1.52 -12.13
N GLU A 8 17.88 -2.52 -12.93
CA GLU A 8 16.47 -2.83 -13.21
C GLU A 8 15.68 -3.14 -11.93
N ILE A 9 16.22 -3.95 -11.02
CA ILE A 9 15.51 -4.28 -9.76
C ILE A 9 15.37 -3.03 -8.88
N LYS A 10 16.38 -2.15 -8.84
CA LYS A 10 16.29 -0.88 -8.09
C LYS A 10 15.19 0.03 -8.64
N GLU A 11 15.01 0.10 -9.96
CA GLU A 11 13.95 0.88 -10.58
C GLU A 11 12.56 0.33 -10.22
N ILE A 12 12.41 -1.00 -10.21
CA ILE A 12 11.17 -1.65 -9.74
C ILE A 12 10.92 -1.34 -8.26
N LEU A 13 11.95 -1.44 -7.42
CA LEU A 13 11.84 -1.11 -5.99
C LEU A 13 11.45 0.35 -5.75
N ASN A 14 11.98 1.28 -6.55
CA ASN A 14 11.60 2.68 -6.49
C ASN A 14 10.12 2.89 -6.83
N THR A 15 9.66 2.26 -7.92
CA THR A 15 8.24 2.32 -8.33
C THR A 15 7.31 1.72 -7.27
N LEU A 16 7.68 0.56 -6.70
CA LEU A 16 6.91 -0.07 -5.62
C LEU A 16 6.85 0.81 -4.36
N ARG A 17 7.96 1.49 -4.02
CA ARG A 17 8.00 2.41 -2.89
C ARG A 17 7.09 3.62 -3.10
N ILE A 18 7.09 4.20 -4.31
CA ILE A 18 6.18 5.30 -4.64
C ILE A 18 4.72 4.83 -4.50
N ALA A 19 4.38 3.67 -5.09
CA ALA A 19 3.03 3.12 -4.98
C ALA A 19 2.60 2.91 -3.51
N MET A 20 3.49 2.37 -2.68
CA MET A 20 3.27 2.21 -1.23
C MET A 20 2.95 3.56 -0.56
N SER A 21 3.74 4.60 -0.82
CA SER A 21 3.51 5.93 -0.21
C SER A 21 2.16 6.55 -0.61
N VAL A 22 1.74 6.36 -1.86
CA VAL A 22 0.44 6.84 -2.35
C VAL A 22 -0.70 6.09 -1.66
N ILE A 23 -0.58 4.76 -1.55
CA ILE A 23 -1.58 3.91 -0.90
C ILE A 23 -1.70 4.24 0.59
N ALA A 24 -0.59 4.44 1.29
CA ALA A 24 -0.58 4.89 2.67
C ALA A 24 -1.35 6.22 2.84
N GLY A 25 -1.15 7.18 1.94
CA GLY A 25 -1.90 8.44 1.92
C GLY A 25 -3.40 8.24 1.75
N ILE A 26 -3.81 7.32 0.86
CA ILE A 26 -5.23 6.96 0.67
C ILE A 26 -5.81 6.35 1.95
N ILE A 27 -5.09 5.46 2.63
CA ILE A 27 -5.54 4.84 3.88
C ILE A 27 -5.79 5.89 4.96
N VAL A 28 -4.89 6.87 5.11
CA VAL A 28 -5.07 7.97 6.08
C VAL A 28 -6.36 8.74 5.81
N ILE A 29 -6.65 9.05 4.55
CA ILE A 29 -7.89 9.76 4.16
C ILE A 29 -9.12 8.91 4.46
N LEU A 30 -9.09 7.61 4.12
CA LEU A 30 -10.22 6.71 4.34
C LEU A 30 -10.50 6.51 5.83
N VAL A 31 -9.46 6.29 6.64
CA VAL A 31 -9.57 6.15 8.10
C VAL A 31 -10.10 7.45 8.71
N GLY A 32 -9.58 8.62 8.30
CA GLY A 32 -10.10 9.91 8.76
C GLY A 32 -11.60 10.10 8.45
N LYS A 33 -12.05 9.64 7.28
CA LYS A 33 -13.47 9.67 6.89
C LYS A 33 -14.33 8.72 7.73
N ILE A 34 -13.82 7.54 8.07
CA ILE A 34 -14.48 6.59 8.99
C ILE A 34 -14.63 7.23 10.37
N PHE A 35 -13.55 7.82 10.91
CA PHE A 35 -13.61 8.51 12.21
C PHE A 35 -14.62 9.67 12.21
N SER A 36 -14.62 10.53 11.18
CA SER A 36 -15.57 11.63 11.10
C SER A 36 -17.04 11.17 11.06
N LYS A 37 -17.33 10.07 10.36
CA LYS A 37 -18.68 9.47 10.35
C LYS A 37 -19.03 8.80 11.67
N PHE A 38 -18.05 8.18 12.33
CA PHE A 38 -18.22 7.58 13.65
C PHE A 38 -18.59 8.63 14.70
N GLU A 39 -17.91 9.78 14.72
CA GLU A 39 -18.21 10.89 15.64
C GLU A 39 -19.64 11.44 15.45
N LYS A 40 -20.13 11.45 14.20
CA LYS A 40 -21.49 11.87 13.86
C LYS A 40 -22.54 10.78 14.09
N SER A 41 -22.13 9.58 14.54
CA SER A 41 -23.00 8.39 14.64
C SER A 41 -23.72 8.05 13.32
N GLU A 42 -23.09 8.36 12.19
CA GLU A 42 -23.61 8.09 10.84
C GLU A 42 -23.16 6.72 10.34
N PHE A 43 -23.89 5.67 10.71
CA PHE A 43 -23.62 4.29 10.31
C PHE A 43 -24.38 3.88 9.04
N ASP A 44 -24.34 4.75 8.03
CA ASP A 44 -24.97 4.51 6.73
C ASP A 44 -24.23 3.43 5.92
N LEU A 45 -24.82 3.01 4.80
CA LEU A 45 -24.19 2.05 3.88
C LEU A 45 -22.80 2.53 3.42
N ILE A 46 -22.62 3.85 3.27
CA ILE A 46 -21.34 4.47 2.89
C ILE A 46 -20.27 4.22 3.96
N PHE A 47 -20.60 4.30 5.25
CA PHE A 47 -19.68 3.97 6.34
C PHE A 47 -19.13 2.54 6.21
N TRP A 48 -20.02 1.56 6.06
CA TRP A 48 -19.63 0.15 5.93
C TRP A 48 -18.83 -0.13 4.65
N VAL A 49 -19.23 0.47 3.52
CA VAL A 49 -18.46 0.37 2.27
C VAL A 49 -17.08 0.99 2.43
N THR A 50 -16.96 2.11 3.15
CA THR A 50 -15.66 2.75 3.40
C THR A 50 -14.77 1.85 4.26
N ILE A 51 -15.32 1.18 5.28
CA ILE A 51 -14.58 0.20 6.10
C ILE A 51 -14.07 -0.95 5.23
N VAL A 52 -14.95 -1.60 4.47
CA VAL A 52 -14.56 -2.74 3.60
C VAL A 52 -13.52 -2.30 2.58
N THR A 53 -13.70 -1.13 1.96
CA THR A 53 -12.72 -0.56 1.01
C THR A 53 -11.37 -0.33 1.69
N THR A 54 -11.37 0.21 2.91
CA THR A 54 -10.12 0.45 3.68
C THR A 54 -9.38 -0.86 3.94
N ILE A 55 -10.09 -1.92 4.34
CA ILE A 55 -9.51 -3.25 4.57
C ILE A 55 -8.88 -3.81 3.28
N LEU A 56 -9.57 -3.67 2.14
CA LEU A 56 -9.04 -4.10 0.84
C LEU A 56 -7.77 -3.32 0.45
N VAL A 57 -7.74 -2.01 0.69
CA VAL A 57 -6.58 -1.17 0.41
C VAL A 57 -5.39 -1.54 1.30
N ILE A 58 -5.61 -1.82 2.59
CA ILE A 58 -4.58 -2.33 3.50
C ILE A 58 -4.04 -3.68 3.00
N PHE A 59 -4.90 -4.57 2.51
CA PHE A 59 -4.46 -5.84 1.94
C PHE A 59 -3.58 -5.65 0.70
N ALA A 60 -3.95 -4.72 -0.19
CA ALA A 60 -3.14 -4.36 -1.35
C ALA A 60 -1.76 -3.78 -0.93
N GLU A 61 -1.72 -2.96 0.13
CA GLU A 61 -0.46 -2.43 0.67
C GLU A 61 0.45 -3.56 1.18
N MET A 62 -0.09 -4.55 1.90
CA MET A 62 0.67 -5.71 2.36
C MET A 62 1.30 -6.50 1.20
N ILE A 63 0.59 -6.64 0.07
CA ILE A 63 1.14 -7.29 -1.13
C ILE A 63 2.33 -6.51 -1.69
N ILE A 64 2.27 -5.18 -1.72
CA ILE A 64 3.37 -4.33 -2.19
C ILE A 64 4.59 -4.49 -1.27
N ILE A 65 4.38 -4.45 0.05
CA ILE A 65 5.46 -4.66 1.03
C ILE A 65 6.13 -6.03 0.83
N TYR A 66 5.33 -7.08 0.61
CA TYR A 66 5.86 -8.41 0.33
C TYR A 66 6.70 -8.44 -0.95
N ASN A 67 6.23 -7.79 -2.03
CA ASN A 67 6.98 -7.70 -3.29
C ASN A 67 8.30 -6.93 -3.13
N ILE A 68 8.31 -5.84 -2.34
CA ILE A 68 9.54 -5.10 -2.00
C ILE A 68 10.52 -6.03 -1.27
N ALA A 69 10.05 -6.77 -0.27
CA ALA A 69 10.89 -7.69 0.49
C ALA A 69 11.49 -8.78 -0.41
N LYS A 70 10.66 -9.37 -1.28
CA LYS A 70 11.10 -10.39 -2.25
C LYS A 70 12.18 -9.85 -3.19
N LYS A 71 11.96 -8.68 -3.79
CA LYS A 71 12.93 -8.07 -4.72
C LYS A 71 14.20 -7.58 -4.05
N THR A 72 14.12 -7.15 -2.80
CA THR A 72 15.31 -6.82 -2.00
C THR A 72 16.14 -8.08 -1.71
N LYS A 73 15.48 -9.22 -1.46
CA LYS A 73 16.16 -10.50 -1.29
C LYS A 73 16.81 -10.99 -2.60
N GLU A 74 16.15 -10.81 -3.75
CA GLU A 74 16.72 -11.10 -5.08
C GLU A 74 18.07 -10.38 -5.29
N ILE A 75 18.21 -9.11 -4.87
CA ILE A 75 19.50 -8.39 -4.94
C ILE A 75 20.54 -8.98 -3.98
N LYS A 76 20.14 -9.42 -2.78
CA LYS A 76 21.05 -9.97 -1.77
C LYS A 76 21.61 -11.34 -2.17
N ASP A 77 20.82 -12.12 -2.89
CA ASP A 77 21.16 -13.47 -3.33
C ASP A 77 21.92 -13.48 -4.69
N LEU A 78 22.05 -12.32 -5.35
CA LEU A 78 22.83 -12.09 -6.59
C LEU A 78 24.29 -11.69 -6.30
#